data_AF-A0A1S6H5S1-F1
#
_entry.id   AF-A0A1S6H5S1-F1
#
_cell.length_a   1.000
_cell.length_b   1.000
_cell.length_c   1.000
_cell.angle_alpha   90.00
_cell.angle_beta   90.00
_cell.angle_gamma   90.00
#
_symmetry.space_group_name_H-M   'P 1'
#
loop_
_entity.id
_entity.type
_entity.pdbx_description
1 polymer ?
#
loop_
_entity_poly.entity_id
_entity_poly.type
_entity_poly.pdbx_seq_one_letter_code
_entity_poly.pdbx_strand_id
1 'polypeptide(L)'
;MAREKQLQALAEDFMCVTGVVPEIVYAGDPVLRTKTQEVDVEEGLEIGQRLGRVLKKYRKLTGMGRGLAAPQIGESKRVFVTLNENQEVDIFINPEIIRYSDSTNFFREVCISAGIISADVERSEAIRIKWIDGSGQEQEDNFSGDLARLIQHEYDHLEGILNLDRAVPGTISLATFDPLKEKLRDQPIPPTSF
;
A
#
# COMPACT_ATOMS: atom_id res chain seq x y z
N MET A 1 -10.66 -28.95 -4.94
CA MET A 1 -11.88 -28.53 -5.67
C MET A 1 -12.31 -27.09 -5.38
N ALA A 2 -12.95 -26.73 -4.24
CA ALA A 2 -13.42 -25.34 -4.04
C ALA A 2 -12.27 -24.31 -3.88
N ARG A 3 -11.30 -24.61 -3.00
CA ARG A 3 -10.09 -23.77 -2.81
C ARG A 3 -9.26 -23.64 -4.08
N GLU A 4 -9.13 -24.72 -4.83
CA GLU A 4 -8.37 -24.77 -6.09
C GLU A 4 -9.01 -23.88 -7.17
N LYS A 5 -10.33 -23.94 -7.33
CA LYS A 5 -11.08 -23.03 -8.22
C LYS A 5 -10.93 -21.56 -7.80
N GLN A 6 -10.94 -21.29 -6.50
CA GLN A 6 -10.74 -19.94 -5.98
C GLN A 6 -9.32 -19.42 -6.29
N LEU A 7 -8.29 -20.26 -6.13
CA LEU A 7 -6.91 -19.90 -6.47
C LEU A 7 -6.73 -19.68 -7.97
N GLN A 8 -7.37 -20.49 -8.81
CA GLN A 8 -7.34 -20.32 -10.25
C GLN A 8 -7.98 -18.98 -10.67
N ALA A 9 -9.15 -18.65 -10.12
CA ALA A 9 -9.81 -17.37 -10.38
C ALA A 9 -8.94 -16.17 -9.96
N LEU A 10 -8.32 -16.23 -8.78
CA LEU A 10 -7.39 -15.21 -8.31
C LEU A 10 -6.20 -15.01 -9.26
N ALA A 11 -5.65 -16.11 -9.81
CA ALA A 11 -4.56 -16.04 -10.77
C ALA A 11 -5.01 -15.44 -12.11
N GLU A 12 -6.19 -15.83 -12.62
CA GLU A 12 -6.75 -15.30 -13.86
C GLU A 12 -7.06 -13.79 -13.75
N ASP A 13 -7.66 -13.36 -12.64
CA ASP A 13 -7.94 -11.96 -12.35
C ASP A 13 -6.64 -11.15 -12.26
N PHE A 14 -5.63 -11.66 -11.56
CA PHE A 14 -4.33 -11.02 -11.47
C PHE A 14 -3.68 -10.83 -12.85
N MET A 15 -3.65 -11.88 -13.67
CA MET A 15 -3.09 -11.82 -15.02
C MET A 15 -3.85 -10.81 -15.89
N CYS A 16 -5.18 -10.78 -15.81
CA CYS A 16 -6.00 -9.78 -16.50
C CYS A 16 -5.63 -8.35 -16.10
N VAL A 17 -5.55 -8.09 -14.79
CA VAL A 17 -5.21 -6.76 -14.25
C VAL A 17 -3.82 -6.32 -14.69
N THR A 18 -2.81 -7.21 -14.64
CA THR A 18 -1.44 -6.88 -15.07
C THR A 18 -1.36 -6.47 -16.54
N GLY A 19 -2.21 -7.04 -17.41
CA GLY A 19 -2.28 -6.67 -18.82
C GLY A 19 -3.00 -5.33 -19.07
N VAL A 20 -3.87 -4.91 -18.16
CA VAL A 20 -4.67 -3.67 -18.31
C VAL A 20 -4.03 -2.48 -17.60
N VAL A 21 -3.27 -2.71 -16.53
CA VAL A 21 -2.55 -1.68 -15.76
C VAL A 21 -1.04 -1.96 -15.79
N PRO A 22 -0.39 -1.89 -16.97
CA PRO A 22 1.02 -2.23 -17.13
C PRO A 22 1.97 -1.24 -16.44
N GLU A 23 1.45 -0.11 -15.98
CA GLU A 23 2.21 0.87 -15.21
C GLU A 23 2.71 0.30 -13.89
N ILE A 24 2.00 -0.68 -13.29
CA ILE A 24 2.36 -1.25 -12.00
C ILE A 24 3.54 -2.22 -12.14
N VAL A 25 4.57 -2.02 -11.31
CA VAL A 25 5.65 -3.00 -11.12
C VAL A 25 5.38 -3.88 -9.91
N TYR A 26 5.92 -5.10 -9.95
CA TYR A 26 5.65 -6.15 -8.97
C TYR A 26 6.91 -6.57 -8.22
N ALA A 27 6.72 -7.20 -7.06
CA ALA A 27 7.79 -7.72 -6.22
C ALA A 27 8.78 -8.56 -7.06
N GLY A 28 10.05 -8.15 -7.04
CA GLY A 28 11.09 -8.65 -7.94
C GLY A 28 11.74 -7.52 -8.75
N ASP A 29 11.01 -6.43 -9.00
CA ASP A 29 11.59 -5.22 -9.58
C ASP A 29 12.48 -4.48 -8.57
N PRO A 30 13.74 -4.14 -8.92
CA PRO A 30 14.66 -3.46 -8.00
C PRO A 30 14.20 -2.07 -7.55
N VAL A 31 13.33 -1.39 -8.30
CA VAL A 31 12.83 -0.06 -7.90
C VAL A 31 12.06 -0.12 -6.58
N LEU A 32 11.36 -1.24 -6.32
CA LEU A 32 10.61 -1.47 -5.08
C LEU A 32 11.49 -1.72 -3.86
N ARG A 33 12.80 -1.87 -4.08
CA ARG A 33 13.81 -2.15 -3.04
C ARG A 33 14.77 -0.98 -2.82
N THR A 34 14.50 0.15 -3.48
CA THR A 34 15.37 1.33 -3.45
C THR A 34 14.70 2.45 -2.67
N LYS A 35 15.41 3.01 -1.69
CA LYS A 35 14.95 4.22 -1.00
C LYS A 35 14.84 5.38 -1.99
N THR A 36 13.69 6.05 -1.97
CA THR A 36 13.34 7.10 -2.93
C THR A 36 14.03 8.43 -2.67
N GLN A 37 14.03 9.28 -3.70
CA GLN A 37 14.58 10.63 -3.65
C GLN A 37 13.46 11.67 -3.48
N GLU A 38 13.72 12.71 -2.70
CA GLU A 38 12.85 13.88 -2.62
C GLU A 38 12.69 14.56 -3.98
N VAL A 39 11.57 15.24 -4.15
CA VAL A 39 11.19 15.97 -5.37
C VAL A 39 10.84 17.41 -5.05
N ASP A 40 10.92 18.29 -6.03
CA ASP A 40 10.27 19.59 -5.91
C ASP A 40 8.73 19.43 -5.97
N VAL A 41 8.02 20.51 -5.61
CA VAL A 41 6.55 20.48 -5.54
C VAL A 41 5.90 20.27 -6.90
N GLU A 42 6.49 20.80 -7.97
CA GLU A 42 5.92 20.71 -9.32
C GLU A 42 6.00 19.25 -9.83
N GLU A 43 7.18 18.63 -9.74
CA GLU A 43 7.40 17.22 -10.05
C GLU A 43 6.51 16.34 -9.15
N GLY A 44 6.44 16.65 -7.86
CA GLY A 44 5.61 15.91 -6.90
C GLY A 44 4.12 15.90 -7.27
N LEU A 45 3.59 17.05 -7.70
CA LEU A 45 2.20 17.17 -8.13
C LEU A 45 1.92 16.40 -9.42
N GLU A 46 2.84 16.43 -10.39
CA GLU A 46 2.70 15.65 -11.64
C GLU A 46 2.66 14.15 -11.36
N ILE A 47 3.59 13.66 -10.53
CA ILE A 47 3.65 12.26 -10.10
C ILE A 47 2.37 11.89 -9.34
N GLY A 48 1.95 12.70 -8.37
CA GLY A 48 0.73 12.47 -7.58
C GLY A 48 -0.52 12.36 -8.45
N GLN A 49 -0.67 13.21 -9.46
CA GLN A 49 -1.80 13.13 -10.40
C GLN A 49 -1.78 11.84 -11.22
N ARG A 50 -0.59 11.41 -11.69
CA ARG A 50 -0.46 10.13 -12.42
C ARG A 50 -0.78 8.95 -11.51
N LEU A 51 -0.25 8.91 -10.30
CA LEU A 51 -0.57 7.88 -9.30
C LEU A 51 -2.07 7.81 -9.05
N GLY A 52 -2.74 8.95 -8.86
CA GLY A 52 -4.18 9.02 -8.68
C GLY A 52 -4.96 8.41 -9.85
N ARG A 53 -4.52 8.63 -11.11
CA ARG A 53 -5.13 8.01 -12.30
C ARG A 53 -4.94 6.49 -12.31
N VAL A 54 -3.73 6.01 -12.04
CA VAL A 54 -3.41 4.57 -12.01
C VAL A 54 -4.19 3.87 -10.89
N LEU A 55 -4.21 4.44 -9.69
CA LEU A 55 -4.95 3.91 -8.54
C LEU A 55 -6.45 3.83 -8.81
N LYS A 56 -7.07 4.89 -9.36
CA LYS A 56 -8.50 4.87 -9.74
C LYS A 56 -8.79 3.83 -10.82
N LYS A 57 -7.92 3.67 -11.81
CA LYS A 57 -8.03 2.65 -12.86
C LYS A 57 -7.97 1.24 -12.26
N TYR A 58 -6.98 0.96 -11.41
CA TYR A 58 -6.84 -0.31 -10.71
C TYR A 58 -8.08 -0.62 -9.85
N ARG A 59 -8.55 0.35 -9.08
CA ARG A 59 -9.73 0.19 -8.22
C ARG A 59 -11.01 -0.05 -9.00
N LYS A 60 -11.20 0.61 -10.14
CA LYS A 60 -12.36 0.37 -11.02
C LYS A 60 -12.41 -1.07 -11.54
N LEU A 61 -11.26 -1.69 -11.76
CA LEU A 61 -11.15 -3.06 -12.26
C LEU A 61 -11.30 -4.11 -11.15
N THR A 62 -10.74 -3.84 -9.97
CA THR A 62 -10.58 -4.85 -8.91
C THR A 62 -11.49 -4.65 -7.69
N GLY A 63 -12.05 -3.46 -7.52
CA GLY A 63 -12.68 -3.02 -6.26
C GLY A 63 -11.69 -2.78 -5.11
N MET A 64 -10.39 -3.00 -5.33
CA MET A 64 -9.33 -2.94 -4.33
C MET A 64 -8.36 -1.77 -4.59
N GLY A 65 -7.41 -1.57 -3.67
CA GLY A 65 -6.45 -0.47 -3.73
C GLY A 65 -6.99 0.79 -3.03
N ARG A 66 -6.27 1.23 -1.99
CA ARG A 66 -6.56 2.45 -1.25
C ARG A 66 -5.38 3.44 -1.25
N GLY A 67 -4.19 2.99 -1.63
CA GLY A 67 -3.02 3.82 -1.83
C GLY A 67 -2.14 3.26 -2.95
N LEU A 68 -1.23 4.10 -3.42
CA LEU A 68 -0.22 3.75 -4.41
C LEU A 68 0.97 4.71 -4.29
N ALA A 69 2.18 4.16 -4.22
CA ALA A 69 3.43 4.92 -4.16
C ALA A 69 4.15 4.98 -5.53
N ALA A 70 4.93 6.03 -5.78
CA ALA A 70 5.69 6.21 -7.03
C ALA A 70 6.57 5.01 -7.41
N PRO A 71 7.26 4.32 -6.47
CA PRO A 71 8.03 3.12 -6.81
C PRO A 71 7.19 2.02 -7.45
N GLN A 72 5.91 1.93 -7.09
CA GLN A 72 4.99 0.94 -7.64
C GLN A 72 4.62 1.20 -9.10
N ILE A 73 4.96 2.37 -9.65
CA ILE A 73 4.85 2.66 -11.08
C ILE A 73 6.22 2.85 -11.77
N GLY A 74 7.30 2.34 -11.15
CA GLY A 74 8.64 2.40 -11.71
C GLY A 74 9.42 3.67 -11.38
N GLU A 75 8.93 4.52 -10.47
CA GLU A 75 9.53 5.82 -10.19
C GLU A 75 10.09 5.90 -8.78
N SER A 76 11.42 6.02 -8.67
CA SER A 76 12.13 6.12 -7.39
C SER A 76 12.02 7.52 -6.76
N LYS A 77 10.80 8.03 -6.62
CA LYS A 77 10.46 9.38 -6.15
C LYS A 77 9.63 9.34 -4.88
N ARG A 78 9.83 10.31 -3.99
CA ARG A 78 9.23 10.34 -2.64
C ARG A 78 7.80 10.88 -2.66
N VAL A 79 6.90 10.19 -3.36
CA VAL A 79 5.49 10.57 -3.52
C VAL A 79 4.62 9.34 -3.39
N PHE A 80 3.55 9.44 -2.60
CA PHE A 80 2.45 8.47 -2.65
C PHE A 80 1.10 9.18 -2.66
N VAL A 81 0.06 8.42 -2.97
CA VAL A 81 -1.32 8.91 -2.89
C VAL A 81 -2.20 7.93 -2.12
N THR A 82 -3.27 8.45 -1.52
CA THR A 82 -4.33 7.63 -0.90
C THR A 82 -5.70 8.04 -1.40
N LEU A 83 -6.69 7.16 -1.24
CA LEU A 83 -8.10 7.49 -1.42
C LEU A 83 -8.76 7.77 -0.07
N ASN A 84 -9.35 8.96 0.06
CA ASN A 84 -10.15 9.32 1.22
C ASN A 84 -11.56 8.71 1.17
N GLU A 85 -12.37 9.01 2.18
CA GLU A 85 -13.74 8.46 2.32
C GLU A 85 -14.65 8.83 1.14
N ASN A 86 -14.41 9.97 0.49
CA ASN A 86 -15.14 10.43 -0.69
C ASN A 86 -14.59 9.83 -2.01
N GLN A 87 -13.62 8.91 -1.92
CA GLN A 87 -12.88 8.36 -3.07
C GLN A 87 -12.11 9.42 -3.88
N GLU A 88 -11.78 10.53 -3.24
CA GLU A 88 -10.89 11.54 -3.79
C GLU A 88 -9.43 11.20 -3.46
N VAL A 89 -8.51 11.73 -4.27
CA VAL A 89 -7.09 11.41 -4.18
C VAL A 89 -6.42 12.46 -3.32
N ASP A 90 -5.85 12.02 -2.20
CA ASP A 90 -4.95 12.82 -1.38
C ASP A 90 -3.51 12.54 -1.82
N ILE A 91 -2.74 13.60 -2.04
CA ILE A 91 -1.35 13.52 -2.51
C ILE A 91 -0.41 13.82 -1.34
N PHE A 92 0.61 12.98 -1.18
CA PHE A 92 1.65 13.12 -0.16
C PHE A 92 3.01 13.25 -0.85
N ILE A 93 3.50 14.48 -0.96
CA ILE A 93 4.82 14.80 -1.52
C ILE A 93 5.84 14.95 -0.39
N ASN A 94 7.01 14.33 -0.56
CA ASN A 94 8.08 14.27 0.43
C ASN A 94 7.60 13.96 1.87
N PRO A 95 6.71 12.96 2.08
CA PRO A 95 6.21 12.67 3.41
C PRO A 95 7.33 12.25 4.37
N GLU A 96 7.21 12.63 5.63
CA GLU A 96 8.10 12.27 6.74
C GLU A 96 7.27 11.91 7.98
N ILE A 97 7.30 10.63 8.38
CA ILE A 97 6.70 10.21 9.66
C ILE A 97 7.64 10.61 10.79
N ILE A 98 7.26 11.64 11.55
CA ILE A 98 8.06 12.23 12.63
C ILE A 98 7.78 11.60 14.01
N ARG A 99 6.70 10.83 14.14
CA ARG A 99 6.39 10.09 15.37
C ARG A 99 5.56 8.85 15.08
N TYR A 100 5.86 7.78 15.82
CA TYR A 100 5.08 6.55 15.90
C TYR A 100 4.53 6.39 17.32
N SER A 101 3.34 5.81 17.49
CA SER A 101 2.84 5.40 18.80
C SER A 101 3.55 4.15 19.31
N ASP A 102 3.62 4.01 20.64
CA ASP A 102 4.14 2.80 21.30
C ASP A 102 3.16 1.63 21.18
N SER A 103 1.86 1.90 21.10
CA SER A 103 0.85 0.88 20.86
C SER A 103 0.84 0.46 19.38
N THR A 104 0.64 -0.83 19.16
CA THR A 104 0.61 -1.46 17.84
C THR A 104 -0.64 -2.29 17.64
N ASN A 105 -0.99 -2.54 16.38
CA ASN A 105 -2.04 -3.45 15.97
C ASN A 105 -1.56 -4.36 14.82
N PHE A 106 -2.35 -5.39 14.53
CA PHE A 106 -2.11 -6.36 13.45
C PHE A 106 -3.23 -6.29 12.41
N PHE A 107 -2.87 -6.48 11.15
CA PHE A 107 -3.79 -6.57 10.02
C PHE A 107 -3.18 -7.46 8.94
N ARG A 108 -4.00 -8.25 8.24
CA ARG A 108 -3.58 -9.03 7.08
C ARG A 108 -3.47 -8.13 5.85
N GLU A 109 -2.30 -7.54 5.64
CA GLU A 109 -2.05 -6.62 4.53
C GLU A 109 -1.95 -7.37 3.18
N VAL A 110 -2.56 -6.77 2.17
CA VAL A 110 -2.35 -7.06 0.74
C VAL A 110 -1.73 -5.83 0.09
N CYS A 111 -0.90 -6.03 -0.93
CA CYS A 111 -0.23 -4.95 -1.66
C CYS A 111 -0.47 -5.15 -3.16
N ILE A 112 -0.74 -4.06 -3.88
CA ILE A 112 -0.88 -4.07 -5.34
C ILE A 112 0.35 -4.70 -6.01
N SER A 113 1.55 -4.34 -5.54
CA SER A 113 2.81 -4.87 -6.07
C SER A 113 3.19 -6.26 -5.55
N ALA A 114 2.47 -6.82 -4.57
CA ALA A 114 2.65 -8.21 -4.12
C ALA A 114 1.63 -9.19 -4.75
N GLY A 115 0.74 -8.69 -5.61
CA GLY A 115 -0.28 -9.48 -6.28
C GLY A 115 -1.20 -10.19 -5.30
N ILE A 116 -1.29 -11.51 -5.40
CA ILE A 116 -2.17 -12.35 -4.58
C ILE A 116 -1.57 -12.74 -3.22
N ILE A 117 -0.41 -12.20 -2.85
CA ILE A 117 0.29 -12.53 -1.60
C ILE A 117 -0.14 -11.56 -0.50
N SER A 118 -0.39 -12.11 0.68
CA SER A 118 -0.75 -11.39 1.90
C SER A 118 0.16 -11.80 3.05
N ALA A 119 0.25 -10.93 4.07
CA ALA A 119 0.96 -11.24 5.31
C ALA A 119 0.31 -10.48 6.47
N ASP A 120 0.36 -11.02 7.69
CA ASP A 120 0.03 -10.23 8.86
C ASP A 120 1.19 -9.28 9.15
N VAL A 121 0.87 -8.01 9.34
CA VAL A 121 1.86 -6.94 9.58
C VAL A 121 1.51 -6.19 10.84
N GLU A 122 2.50 -6.04 11.72
CA GLU A 122 2.41 -5.17 12.88
C GLU A 122 2.70 -3.71 12.47
N ARG A 123 1.86 -2.77 12.92
CA ARG A 123 2.02 -1.33 12.69
C ARG A 123 1.72 -0.56 13.96
N SER A 124 2.31 0.62 14.11
CA SER A 124 1.89 1.56 15.15
C SER A 124 0.43 1.97 14.91
N GLU A 125 -0.35 2.04 15.99
CA GLU A 125 -1.77 2.42 15.92
C GLU A 125 -1.99 3.86 15.47
N ALA A 126 -1.03 4.73 15.76
CA ALA A 126 -1.04 6.13 15.36
C ALA A 126 0.33 6.62 14.93
N ILE A 127 0.33 7.62 14.04
CA ILE A 127 1.52 8.29 13.55
C ILE A 127 1.29 9.81 13.54
N ARG A 128 2.38 10.57 13.60
CA ARG A 128 2.41 11.99 13.22
C ARG A 128 3.31 12.14 12.00
N ILE A 129 2.83 12.83 10.98
CA ILE A 129 3.49 12.93 9.68
C ILE A 129 3.47 14.37 9.18
N LYS A 130 4.54 14.77 8.48
CA LYS A 130 4.64 16.00 7.69
C LYS A 130 4.69 15.65 6.21
N TRP A 131 4.07 16.47 5.36
CA TRP A 131 4.11 16.28 3.90
C TRP A 131 3.72 17.58 3.18
N ILE A 132 3.88 17.62 1.86
CA ILE A 132 3.30 18.66 1.00
C ILE A 132 2.09 18.06 0.28
N ASP A 133 0.94 18.73 0.35
CA ASP A 133 -0.33 18.24 -0.19
C ASP A 133 -0.54 18.53 -1.68
N GLY A 134 -1.70 18.11 -2.21
CA GLY A 134 -2.08 18.33 -3.61
C GLY A 134 -2.32 19.80 -4.01
N SER A 135 -2.31 20.73 -3.05
CA SER A 135 -2.33 22.18 -3.29
C SER A 135 -0.94 22.82 -3.24
N GLY A 136 0.10 22.03 -2.94
CA GLY A 136 1.47 22.51 -2.76
C GLY A 136 1.73 23.14 -1.39
N GLN A 137 0.87 22.90 -0.40
CA GLN A 137 1.03 23.43 0.95
C GLN A 137 1.61 22.38 1.90
N GLU A 138 2.48 22.84 2.82
CA GLU A 138 2.98 22.01 3.91
C GLU A 138 1.84 21.68 4.88
N GLN A 139 1.77 20.40 5.24
CA GLN A 139 0.82 19.84 6.18
C GLN A 139 1.56 19.08 7.28
N GLU A 140 0.96 19.05 8.46
CA GLU A 140 1.41 18.24 9.58
C GLU A 140 0.19 17.78 10.39
N ASP A 141 -0.01 16.47 10.51
CA ASP A 141 -1.18 15.93 11.20
C ASP A 141 -0.91 14.58 11.88
N ASN A 142 -1.84 14.16 12.72
CA ASN A 142 -1.85 12.86 13.37
C ASN A 142 -2.91 11.97 12.75
N PHE A 143 -2.52 10.75 12.36
CA PHE A 143 -3.42 9.74 11.86
C PHE A 143 -3.47 8.56 12.83
N SER A 144 -4.61 7.86 12.89
CA SER A 144 -4.78 6.64 13.68
C SER A 144 -5.56 5.57 12.92
N GLY A 145 -5.55 4.34 13.45
CA GLY A 145 -6.33 3.23 12.92
C GLY A 145 -5.96 2.84 11.49
N ASP A 146 -6.98 2.55 10.67
CA ASP A 146 -6.79 2.08 9.29
C ASP A 146 -6.02 3.08 8.42
N LEU A 147 -6.21 4.39 8.63
CA LEU A 147 -5.54 5.41 7.84
C LEU A 147 -4.06 5.55 8.24
N ALA A 148 -3.74 5.47 9.53
CA ALA A 148 -2.34 5.41 9.97
C ALA A 148 -1.62 4.19 9.39
N ARG A 149 -2.29 3.04 9.33
CA ARG A 149 -1.74 1.83 8.72
C ARG A 149 -1.52 1.99 7.22
N LEU A 150 -2.52 2.51 6.50
CA LEU A 150 -2.40 2.77 5.07
C LEU A 150 -1.22 3.69 4.77
N ILE A 151 -1.08 4.80 5.50
CA ILE A 151 0.02 5.74 5.33
C ILE A 151 1.37 5.07 5.64
N GLN A 152 1.47 4.28 6.71
CA GLN A 152 2.70 3.52 7.00
C GLN A 152 3.06 2.51 5.89
N HIS A 153 2.06 1.89 5.25
CA HIS A 153 2.26 1.00 4.12
C HIS A 153 2.81 1.75 2.90
N GLU A 154 2.19 2.86 2.51
CA GLU A 154 2.65 3.65 1.38
C GLU A 154 4.02 4.30 1.65
N TYR A 155 4.27 4.70 2.90
CA TYR A 155 5.55 5.23 3.34
C TYR A 155 6.68 4.18 3.23
N ASP A 156 6.41 2.92 3.57
CA ASP A 156 7.39 1.83 3.42
C ASP A 156 7.86 1.67 1.97
N HIS A 157 6.96 1.81 1.00
CA HIS A 157 7.34 1.75 -0.41
C HIS A 157 8.38 2.83 -0.75
N LEU A 158 8.29 4.01 -0.14
CA LEU A 158 9.26 5.09 -0.31
C LEU A 158 10.63 4.77 0.32
N GLU A 159 10.67 3.86 1.28
CA GLU A 159 11.88 3.36 1.94
C GLU A 159 12.40 2.06 1.30
N GLY A 160 11.78 1.56 0.23
CA GLY A 160 12.16 0.29 -0.42
C GLY A 160 11.74 -0.95 0.36
N ILE A 161 10.73 -0.82 1.22
CA ILE A 161 10.20 -1.89 2.09
C ILE A 161 8.83 -2.31 1.55
N LEU A 162 8.62 -3.62 1.45
CA LEU A 162 7.31 -4.22 1.14
C LEU A 162 6.67 -4.75 2.42
N ASN A 163 5.34 -4.88 2.42
CA ASN A 163 4.60 -5.52 3.50
C ASN A 163 5.16 -6.92 3.85
N LEU A 164 5.71 -7.64 2.86
CA LEU A 164 6.31 -8.96 3.04
C LEU A 164 7.59 -8.94 3.90
N ASP A 165 8.33 -7.84 3.94
CA ASP A 165 9.52 -7.73 4.79
C ASP A 165 9.16 -7.45 6.25
N ARG A 166 7.96 -6.90 6.48
CA ARG A 166 7.37 -6.70 7.82
C ARG A 166 6.44 -7.84 8.25
N ALA A 167 6.41 -8.93 7.48
CA ALA A 167 5.53 -10.05 7.75
C ALA A 167 5.87 -10.68 9.11
N VAL A 168 4.83 -10.88 9.92
CA VAL A 168 4.94 -11.73 11.11
C VAL A 168 5.37 -13.14 10.64
N PRO A 169 6.40 -13.76 11.25
CA PRO A 169 6.91 -15.05 10.80
C PRO A 169 5.81 -16.10 10.65
N GLY A 170 5.79 -16.78 9.50
CA GLY A 170 4.81 -17.83 9.18
C GLY A 170 3.44 -17.34 8.70
N THR A 171 3.21 -16.03 8.56
CA THR A 171 1.90 -15.49 8.16
C THR A 171 1.76 -15.16 6.67
N ILE A 172 2.85 -15.28 5.90
CA ILE A 172 2.82 -15.09 4.44
C ILE A 172 1.94 -16.19 3.82
N SER A 173 0.89 -15.78 3.12
CA SER A 173 -0.07 -16.69 2.49
C SER A 173 -0.72 -16.06 1.27
N LEU A 174 -1.30 -16.89 0.40
CA LEU A 174 -2.18 -16.40 -0.66
C LEU A 174 -3.43 -15.77 -0.05
N ALA A 175 -3.88 -14.64 -0.60
CA ALA A 175 -5.04 -13.88 -0.14
C ALA A 175 -6.36 -14.60 -0.47
N THR A 176 -6.63 -15.74 0.16
CA THR A 176 -7.86 -16.54 -0.02
C THR A 176 -9.03 -16.04 0.82
N PHE A 177 -8.92 -14.84 1.41
CA PHE A 177 -9.93 -14.15 2.21
C PHE A 177 -10.43 -12.91 1.45
N ASP A 178 -11.49 -12.27 1.96
CA ASP A 178 -12.00 -11.00 1.45
C ASP A 178 -11.27 -9.84 2.15
N PRO A 179 -10.32 -9.14 1.50
CA PRO A 179 -9.52 -8.12 2.18
C PRO A 179 -10.33 -6.90 2.62
N LEU A 180 -11.53 -6.71 2.07
CA LEU A 180 -12.43 -5.63 2.46
C LEU A 180 -13.16 -5.91 3.78
N LYS A 181 -13.12 -7.16 4.26
CA LYS A 181 -13.72 -7.58 5.54
C LYS A 181 -12.69 -7.77 6.66
N GLU A 182 -11.41 -7.61 6.34
CA GLU A 182 -10.33 -7.69 7.32
C GLU A 182 -10.45 -6.53 8.33
N LYS A 183 -10.05 -6.79 9.58
CA LYS A 183 -10.14 -5.83 10.68
C LYS A 183 -8.83 -5.79 11.44
N LEU A 184 -8.56 -4.64 12.07
CA LEU A 184 -7.49 -4.51 13.04
C LEU A 184 -7.69 -5.52 14.20
N ARG A 185 -6.57 -6.05 14.69
CA ARG A 185 -6.52 -7.02 15.79
C ARG A 185 -5.39 -6.67 16.74
N ASP A 186 -5.49 -7.19 17.96
CA ASP A 186 -4.43 -7.09 18.98
C ASP A 186 -3.35 -8.18 18.81
N GLN A 187 -3.61 -9.20 17.99
CA GLN A 187 -2.71 -10.34 17.75
C GLN A 187 -2.70 -10.76 16.27
N PRO A 188 -1.58 -11.34 15.78
CA PRO A 188 -1.54 -11.93 14.44
C PRO A 188 -2.41 -13.19 14.37
N ILE A 189 -2.85 -13.56 13.17
CA ILE A 189 -3.45 -14.87 12.94
C ILE A 189 -2.31 -15.90 12.98
N PRO A 190 -2.37 -16.90 13.87
CA PRO A 190 -1.36 -17.93 13.89
C PRO A 190 -1.33 -18.67 12.55
N PRO A 191 -0.16 -19.16 12.11
CA PRO A 191 -0.09 -20.01 10.93
C PRO A 191 -1.07 -21.18 11.12
N THR A 192 -1.95 -21.40 10.14
CA THR A 192 -2.70 -22.64 10.06
C THR A 192 -1.67 -23.77 10.03
N SER A 193 -1.64 -24.60 11.07
CA SER A 193 -0.83 -25.82 11.09
C SER A 193 -1.21 -26.66 9.88
N PHE A 194 -0.25 -26.85 8.97
CA PHE A 194 -0.34 -27.78 7.85
C PHE A 194 -0.07 -29.21 8.33
#